data_AF-A0A3C0C7F6-F1
#
_entry.id   AF-A0A3C0C7F6-F1
#
_cell.length_a   1.000
_cell.length_b   1.000
_cell.length_c   1.000
_cell.angle_alpha   90.00
_cell.angle_beta   90.00
_cell.angle_gamma   90.00
#
_symmetry.space_group_name_H-M   'P 1'
#
loop_
_entity.id
_entity.type
_entity.pdbx_description
1 polymer ?
#
loop_
_entity_poly.entity_id
_entity_poly.type
_entity_poly.pdbx_seq_one_letter_code
_entity_poly.pdbx_strand_id
1 'polypeptide(L)'
;PEDDPRNPAVIADNVGDNVGDIAGMGADLFESYVNSIIAAMAIGAMFAGMSGVMYPLLLSAVGIIASILGTFFVRVKEGGDPAKALRYGLGTTGLFMIVGTFFLTRWVFLGDLTLFYAVVSGVVSGILIGAATEFYTSGDYASVKEIAAASETGAATNILAGLGVGMKSTTIPVILVC
;
A
#
# COMPACT_ATOMS: atom_id res chain seq x y z
N PRO A 1 -17.28 10.35 26.18
CA PRO A 1 -17.10 9.40 25.06
C PRO A 1 -16.16 10.04 24.03
N GLU A 2 -15.51 9.23 23.20
CA GLU A 2 -14.94 9.74 21.94
C GLU A 2 -16.05 10.37 21.09
N ASP A 3 -15.75 11.44 20.35
CA ASP A 3 -16.70 12.19 19.52
C ASP A 3 -17.94 12.76 20.23
N ASP A 4 -17.82 13.10 21.51
CA ASP A 4 -18.93 13.69 22.24
C ASP A 4 -19.25 15.12 21.74
N PRO A 5 -20.50 15.44 21.36
CA PRO A 5 -20.87 16.75 20.82
C PRO A 5 -20.67 17.91 21.80
N ARG A 6 -20.41 17.63 23.08
CA ARG A 6 -20.06 18.64 24.09
C ARG A 6 -18.61 19.09 24.03
N ASN A 7 -17.74 18.31 23.39
CA ASN A 7 -16.34 18.67 23.22
C ASN A 7 -16.19 19.58 21.98
N PRO A 8 -15.76 20.85 22.14
CA PRO A 8 -15.65 21.78 21.01
C PRO A 8 -14.59 21.38 19.97
N ALA A 9 -13.70 20.44 20.30
CA ALA A 9 -12.67 19.95 19.39
C ALA A 9 -13.19 18.91 18.38
N VAL A 10 -14.37 18.30 18.58
CA VAL A 10 -14.85 17.19 17.73
C VAL A 10 -15.08 17.61 16.28
N ILE A 11 -15.51 18.85 16.05
CA ILE A 11 -15.62 19.37 14.68
C ILE A 11 -14.25 19.50 14.04
N ALA A 12 -13.24 19.96 14.79
CA ALA A 12 -11.89 20.09 14.27
C ALA A 12 -11.24 18.72 14.00
N ASP A 13 -11.54 17.71 14.82
CA ASP A 13 -11.07 16.33 14.65
C ASP A 13 -11.59 15.72 13.35
N ASN A 14 -12.92 15.72 13.16
CA ASN A 14 -13.57 15.20 11.95
C ASN A 14 -13.18 15.99 10.68
N VAL A 15 -12.96 17.30 10.80
CA VAL A 15 -12.41 18.11 9.69
C VAL A 15 -10.95 17.71 9.42
N GLY A 16 -10.18 17.47 10.48
CA GLY A 16 -8.81 16.98 10.44
C GLY A 16 -8.67 15.69 9.64
N ASP A 17 -9.54 14.70 9.86
CA ASP A 17 -9.54 13.43 9.10
C ASP A 17 -9.71 13.65 7.60
N ASN A 18 -10.57 14.59 7.19
CA ASN A 18 -10.77 14.89 5.78
C ASN A 18 -9.60 15.67 5.17
N VAL A 19 -9.01 16.60 5.94
CA VAL A 19 -7.93 17.47 5.45
C VAL A 19 -6.58 16.74 5.44
N GLY A 20 -6.28 15.99 6.49
CA GLY A 20 -5.05 15.21 6.62
C GLY A 20 -5.15 13.88 5.90
N ASP A 21 -6.01 13.00 6.41
CA ASP A 21 -6.00 11.58 6.02
C ASP A 21 -6.57 11.34 4.63
N ILE A 22 -7.48 12.20 4.14
CA ILE A 22 -8.00 12.10 2.77
C ILE A 22 -7.22 12.98 1.81
N ALA A 23 -7.23 14.30 2.00
CA ALA A 23 -6.62 15.21 1.03
C ALA A 23 -5.08 15.09 1.01
N GLY A 24 -4.46 14.97 2.20
CA GLY A 24 -3.01 14.79 2.33
C GLY A 24 -2.53 13.46 1.74
N MET A 25 -3.14 12.33 2.15
CA MET A 25 -2.79 11.02 1.61
C MET A 25 -3.02 10.93 0.10
N GLY A 26 -4.10 11.53 -0.42
CA GLY A 26 -4.39 11.56 -1.85
C GLY A 26 -3.30 12.29 -2.65
N ALA A 27 -2.82 13.44 -2.14
CA ALA A 27 -1.74 14.19 -2.77
C ALA A 27 -0.39 13.44 -2.72
N ASP A 28 -0.07 12.82 -1.58
CA ASP A 28 1.17 12.04 -1.38
C ASP A 28 1.25 10.84 -2.34
N LEU A 29 0.15 10.06 -2.45
CA LEU A 29 0.08 8.93 -3.37
C LEU A 29 0.13 9.38 -4.84
N PHE A 30 -0.48 10.52 -5.18
CA PHE A 30 -0.41 11.07 -6.53
C PHE A 30 1.02 11.49 -6.91
N GLU A 31 1.72 12.19 -6.01
CA GLU A 31 3.11 12.60 -6.21
C GLU A 31 4.03 11.38 -6.42
N SER A 32 3.95 10.39 -5.51
CA SER A 32 4.75 9.17 -5.60
C SER A 32 4.48 8.40 -6.90
N TYR A 33 3.21 8.31 -7.31
CA TYR A 33 2.81 7.65 -8.55
C TYR A 33 3.38 8.36 -9.79
N VAL A 34 3.17 9.67 -9.92
CA VAL A 34 3.67 10.45 -11.06
C VAL A 34 5.21 10.45 -11.12
N ASN A 35 5.88 10.62 -9.99
CA ASN A 35 7.35 10.60 -9.93
C ASN A 35 7.93 9.25 -10.38
N SER A 36 7.34 8.14 -9.96
CA SER A 36 7.79 6.80 -10.37
C SER A 36 7.67 6.59 -11.89
N ILE A 37 6.58 7.04 -12.51
CA ILE A 37 6.35 6.96 -13.96
C ILE A 37 7.35 7.83 -14.71
N ILE A 38 7.53 9.08 -14.31
CA ILE A 38 8.45 10.02 -14.96
C ILE A 38 9.90 9.52 -14.86
N ALA A 39 10.30 8.99 -13.69
CA ALA A 39 11.63 8.41 -13.51
C ALA A 39 11.86 7.21 -14.44
N ALA A 40 10.87 6.30 -14.53
CA ALA A 40 10.94 5.16 -15.44
C ALA A 40 10.97 5.60 -16.92
N MET A 41 10.21 6.63 -17.30
CA MET A 41 10.24 7.20 -18.65
C MET A 41 11.59 7.79 -19.01
N ALA A 42 12.21 8.53 -18.08
CA ALA A 42 13.51 9.17 -18.31
C ALA A 42 14.61 8.13 -18.58
N ILE A 43 14.67 7.07 -17.77
CA ILE A 43 15.61 5.96 -17.97
C ILE A 43 15.23 5.18 -19.24
N GLY A 44 13.94 4.87 -19.42
CA GLY A 44 13.43 4.14 -20.58
C GLY A 44 13.74 4.82 -21.93
N ALA A 45 13.70 6.16 -21.97
CA ALA A 45 14.07 6.93 -23.16
C ALA A 45 15.52 6.68 -23.60
N MET A 46 16.44 6.54 -22.64
CA MET A 46 17.87 6.36 -22.92
C MET A 46 18.20 4.95 -23.41
N PHE A 47 17.51 3.92 -22.90
CA PHE A 47 17.85 2.52 -23.16
C PHE A 47 16.94 1.83 -24.19
N ALA A 48 15.69 2.26 -24.33
CA ALA A 48 14.70 1.61 -25.20
C ALA A 48 13.91 2.62 -26.07
N GLY A 49 14.34 3.88 -26.13
CA GLY A 49 13.72 4.92 -26.95
C GLY A 49 12.24 5.12 -26.65
N MET A 50 11.43 5.29 -27.70
CA MET A 50 9.99 5.53 -27.55
C MET A 50 9.26 4.38 -26.82
N SER A 51 9.63 3.13 -27.08
CA SER A 51 9.04 1.97 -26.40
C SER A 51 9.30 2.00 -24.89
N GLY A 52 10.48 2.44 -24.46
CA GLY A 52 10.82 2.63 -23.05
C GLY A 52 10.06 3.75 -22.36
N VAL A 53 9.72 4.81 -23.08
CA VAL A 53 8.88 5.91 -22.58
C VAL A 53 7.41 5.49 -22.49
N MET A 54 6.91 4.79 -23.49
CA MET A 54 5.51 4.35 -23.52
C MET A 54 5.21 3.22 -22.52
N TYR A 55 6.20 2.39 -22.21
CA TYR A 55 6.01 1.22 -21.34
C TYR A 55 5.44 1.55 -19.95
N PRO A 56 6.01 2.46 -19.13
CA PRO A 56 5.44 2.80 -17.82
C PRO A 56 4.05 3.44 -17.92
N LEU A 57 3.75 4.18 -18.99
CA LEU A 57 2.41 4.74 -19.23
C LEU A 57 1.36 3.65 -19.51
N LEU A 58 1.72 2.65 -20.32
CA LEU A 58 0.86 1.51 -20.60
C LEU A 58 0.71 0.62 -19.35
N LEU A 59 1.77 0.47 -18.57
CA LEU A 59 1.76 -0.26 -17.30
C LEU A 59 0.76 0.38 -16.32
N SER A 60 0.78 1.71 -16.21
CA SER A 60 -0.19 2.50 -15.46
C SER A 60 -1.63 2.29 -15.93
N ALA A 61 -1.88 2.26 -17.24
CA ALA A 61 -3.21 2.00 -17.78
C ALA A 61 -3.69 0.58 -17.44
N VAL A 62 -2.81 -0.43 -17.51
CA VAL A 62 -3.10 -1.79 -17.05
C VAL A 62 -3.39 -1.81 -15.56
N GLY A 63 -2.66 -1.05 -14.74
CA GLY A 63 -2.89 -0.91 -13.31
C GLY A 63 -4.28 -0.35 -12.96
N ILE A 64 -4.76 0.64 -13.72
CA ILE A 64 -6.13 1.17 -13.58
C ILE A 64 -7.17 0.09 -13.89
N ILE A 65 -6.98 -0.68 -14.95
CA ILE A 65 -7.90 -1.78 -15.29
C ILE A 65 -7.86 -2.86 -14.20
N ALA A 66 -6.66 -3.22 -13.74
CA ALA A 66 -6.46 -4.20 -12.67
C ALA A 66 -7.13 -3.76 -11.35
N SER A 67 -7.06 -2.48 -10.99
CA SER A 67 -7.69 -1.95 -9.78
C SER A 67 -9.21 -1.96 -9.89
N ILE A 68 -9.77 -1.55 -11.04
CA ILE A 68 -11.22 -1.63 -11.31
C ILE A 68 -11.68 -3.09 -11.16
N LEU A 69 -10.97 -4.04 -11.76
CA LEU A 69 -11.32 -5.46 -11.65
C LEU A 69 -11.21 -5.97 -10.20
N GLY A 70 -10.16 -5.56 -9.48
CA GLY A 70 -9.94 -5.92 -8.08
C GLY A 70 -11.03 -5.39 -7.14
N THR A 71 -11.58 -4.20 -7.40
CA THR A 71 -12.64 -3.62 -6.55
C THR A 71 -13.87 -4.52 -6.45
N PHE A 72 -14.20 -5.30 -7.50
CA PHE A 72 -15.33 -6.22 -7.48
C PHE A 72 -15.19 -7.35 -6.46
N PHE A 73 -13.95 -7.66 -6.04
CA PHE A 73 -13.62 -8.69 -5.05
C PHE A 73 -13.57 -8.14 -3.61
N VAL A 74 -13.60 -6.83 -3.42
CA VAL A 74 -13.71 -6.21 -2.09
C VAL A 74 -15.17 -6.24 -1.66
N ARG A 75 -15.58 -7.34 -1.02
CA ARG A 75 -16.94 -7.50 -0.49
C ARG A 75 -16.91 -8.02 0.93
N VAL A 76 -17.66 -7.35 1.81
CA VAL A 76 -17.85 -7.73 3.21
C VAL A 76 -19.32 -8.10 3.39
N LYS A 77 -19.60 -9.26 4.00
CA LYS A 77 -20.96 -9.62 4.44
C LYS A 77 -21.25 -8.96 5.80
N GLU A 78 -22.51 -8.79 6.18
CA GLU A 78 -22.86 -8.32 7.53
C GLU A 78 -22.19 -9.20 8.60
N GLY A 79 -21.52 -8.55 9.57
CA GLY A 79 -20.71 -9.22 10.60
C GLY A 79 -19.38 -9.81 10.10
N GLY A 80 -19.02 -9.59 8.84
CA GLY A 80 -17.74 -10.00 8.25
C GLY A 80 -16.59 -9.08 8.64
N ASP A 81 -15.36 -9.56 8.43
CA ASP A 81 -14.12 -8.85 8.74
C ASP A 81 -13.71 -7.93 7.57
N PRO A 82 -13.74 -6.59 7.74
CA PRO A 82 -13.37 -5.66 6.69
C PRO A 82 -11.90 -5.73 6.30
N ALA A 83 -11.00 -6.01 7.27
CA ALA A 83 -9.56 -6.09 7.01
C ALA A 83 -9.26 -7.25 6.05
N LYS A 84 -9.90 -8.41 6.26
CA LYS A 84 -9.78 -9.54 5.32
C LYS A 84 -10.24 -9.18 3.90
N ALA A 85 -11.35 -8.47 3.75
CA ALA A 85 -11.83 -8.08 2.42
C ALA A 85 -10.85 -7.13 1.71
N LEU A 86 -10.23 -6.20 2.45
CA LEU A 86 -9.19 -5.33 1.91
C LEU A 86 -7.92 -6.12 1.49
N ARG A 87 -7.49 -7.11 2.29
CA ARG A 87 -6.39 -8.02 1.91
C ARG A 87 -6.69 -8.76 0.60
N TYR A 88 -7.90 -9.30 0.45
CA TYR A 88 -8.32 -9.95 -0.79
C TYR A 88 -8.36 -8.97 -1.98
N GLY A 89 -8.83 -7.74 -1.77
CA GLY A 89 -8.79 -6.69 -2.78
C GLY A 89 -7.38 -6.38 -3.28
N LEU A 90 -6.44 -6.21 -2.35
CA LEU A 90 -5.04 -5.96 -2.66
C LEU A 90 -4.42 -7.14 -3.43
N GLY A 91 -4.63 -8.37 -2.94
CA GLY A 91 -4.09 -9.57 -3.58
C GLY A 91 -4.66 -9.84 -4.99
N THR A 92 -5.97 -9.65 -5.18
CA THR A 92 -6.62 -9.83 -6.48
C THR A 92 -6.21 -8.76 -7.48
N THR A 93 -6.10 -7.49 -7.04
CA THR A 93 -5.55 -6.40 -7.87
C THR A 93 -4.12 -6.71 -8.30
N GLY A 94 -3.26 -7.15 -7.36
CA GLY A 94 -1.88 -7.55 -7.64
C GLY A 94 -1.80 -8.70 -8.65
N LEU A 95 -2.69 -9.70 -8.53
CA LEU A 95 -2.77 -10.81 -9.48
C LEU A 95 -3.11 -10.31 -10.90
N PHE A 96 -4.16 -9.48 -11.03
CA PHE A 96 -4.52 -8.90 -12.34
C PHE A 96 -3.41 -8.04 -12.92
N MET A 97 -2.70 -7.30 -12.06
CA MET A 97 -1.54 -6.50 -12.47
C MET A 97 -0.41 -7.37 -13.03
N ILE A 98 -0.05 -8.47 -12.35
CA ILE A 98 0.99 -9.39 -12.81
C ILE A 98 0.58 -10.02 -14.14
N VAL A 99 -0.66 -10.49 -14.28
CA VAL A 99 -1.16 -11.10 -15.52
C VAL A 99 -1.15 -10.09 -16.66
N GLY A 100 -1.67 -8.87 -16.43
CA GLY A 100 -1.70 -7.82 -17.44
C GLY A 100 -0.29 -7.38 -17.87
N THR A 101 0.62 -7.25 -16.90
CA THR A 101 2.02 -6.89 -17.17
C THR A 101 2.71 -7.97 -18.01
N PHE A 102 2.49 -9.25 -17.74
CA PHE A 102 3.09 -10.35 -18.51
C PHE A 102 2.77 -10.24 -20.01
N PHE A 103 1.50 -10.02 -20.36
CA PHE A 103 1.09 -9.84 -21.76
C PHE A 103 1.66 -8.55 -22.36
N LEU A 104 1.64 -7.46 -21.59
CA LEU A 104 2.15 -6.16 -22.03
C LEU A 104 3.66 -6.21 -22.33
N THR A 105 4.48 -6.68 -21.39
CA THR A 105 5.95 -6.75 -21.57
C THR A 105 6.32 -7.64 -22.75
N ARG A 106 5.67 -8.80 -22.87
CA ARG A 106 5.90 -9.73 -23.99
C ARG A 106 5.59 -9.10 -25.34
N TRP A 107 4.52 -8.29 -25.42
CA TRP A 107 4.12 -7.61 -26.64
C TRP A 107 5.08 -6.46 -27.01
N VAL A 108 5.47 -5.63 -26.04
CA VAL A 108 6.32 -4.45 -26.28
C VAL A 108 7.78 -4.82 -26.56
N PHE A 109 8.33 -5.81 -25.86
CA PHE A 109 9.75 -6.17 -25.93
C PHE A 109 10.03 -7.52 -26.60
N LEU A 110 9.12 -7.97 -27.48
CA LEU A 110 9.29 -9.16 -28.33
C LEU A 110 9.68 -10.44 -27.55
N GLY A 111 9.20 -10.56 -26.31
CA GLY A 111 9.45 -11.73 -25.46
C GLY A 111 10.56 -11.60 -24.42
N ASP A 112 11.27 -10.46 -24.35
CA ASP A 112 12.15 -10.19 -23.20
C ASP A 112 11.31 -9.90 -21.95
N LEU A 113 11.45 -10.75 -20.93
CA LEU A 113 10.70 -10.68 -19.68
C LEU A 113 11.52 -10.06 -18.53
N THR A 114 12.70 -9.50 -18.81
CA THR A 114 13.55 -8.89 -17.78
C THR A 114 12.79 -7.80 -17.00
N LEU A 115 12.09 -6.91 -17.71
CA LEU A 115 11.29 -5.84 -17.10
C LEU A 115 10.02 -6.38 -16.42
N PHE A 116 9.49 -7.53 -16.86
CA PHE A 116 8.36 -8.16 -16.20
C PHE A 116 8.75 -8.61 -14.79
N TYR A 117 9.90 -9.26 -14.62
CA TYR A 117 10.36 -9.69 -13.30
C TYR A 117 10.62 -8.52 -12.34
N ALA A 118 11.08 -7.38 -12.84
CA ALA A 118 11.24 -6.16 -12.04
C ALA A 118 9.90 -5.58 -11.56
N VAL A 119 8.85 -5.61 -12.38
CA VAL A 119 7.51 -5.19 -11.95
C VAL A 119 6.92 -6.19 -10.95
N VAL A 120 7.08 -7.49 -11.20
CA VAL A 120 6.59 -8.55 -10.31
C VAL A 120 7.24 -8.44 -8.93
N SER A 121 8.55 -8.22 -8.84
CA SER A 121 9.21 -8.04 -7.55
C SER A 121 8.65 -6.83 -6.79
N GLY A 122 8.42 -5.71 -7.46
CA GLY A 122 7.80 -4.53 -6.85
C GLY A 122 6.38 -4.79 -6.32
N VAL A 123 5.53 -5.48 -7.10
CA VAL A 123 4.16 -5.84 -6.69
C VAL A 123 4.20 -6.79 -5.49
N VAL A 124 5.05 -7.81 -5.53
CA VAL A 124 5.19 -8.79 -4.43
C VAL A 124 5.72 -8.11 -3.17
N SER A 125 6.77 -7.28 -3.27
CA SER A 125 7.29 -6.51 -2.14
C SER A 125 6.23 -5.59 -1.55
N GLY A 126 5.43 -4.90 -2.36
CA GLY A 126 4.32 -4.06 -1.88
C GLY A 126 3.27 -4.84 -1.08
N ILE A 127 2.86 -6.02 -1.57
CA ILE A 127 1.90 -6.89 -0.85
C ILE A 127 2.50 -7.38 0.47
N LEU A 128 3.77 -7.79 0.47
CA LEU A 128 4.47 -8.27 1.67
C LEU A 128 4.67 -7.16 2.69
N ILE A 129 4.98 -5.93 2.25
CA ILE A 129 5.04 -4.75 3.13
C ILE A 129 3.66 -4.52 3.76
N GLY A 130 2.57 -4.57 2.99
CA GLY A 130 1.21 -4.45 3.52
C GLY A 130 0.90 -5.49 4.60
N ALA A 131 1.26 -6.76 4.35
CA ALA A 131 1.07 -7.85 5.31
C ALA A 131 1.94 -7.69 6.57
N ALA A 132 3.18 -7.21 6.43
CA ALA A 132 4.05 -6.92 7.55
C ALA A 132 3.49 -5.76 8.39
N THR A 133 3.07 -4.66 7.76
CA THR A 133 2.43 -3.53 8.44
C THR A 133 1.23 -3.98 9.25
N GLU A 134 0.36 -4.79 8.66
CA GLU A 134 -0.83 -5.30 9.34
C GLU A 134 -0.52 -6.17 10.56
N PHE A 135 0.54 -7.00 10.51
CA PHE A 135 1.00 -7.77 11.66
C PHE A 135 1.44 -6.87 12.84
N TYR A 136 1.95 -5.67 12.55
CA TYR A 136 2.40 -4.72 13.56
C TYR A 136 1.34 -3.71 13.98
N THR A 137 0.25 -3.53 13.22
CA THR A 137 -0.78 -2.50 13.48
C THR A 137 -2.17 -3.03 13.80
N SER A 138 -2.50 -4.29 13.48
CA SER A 138 -3.81 -4.87 13.83
C SER A 138 -3.87 -5.33 15.29
N GLY A 139 -4.97 -5.01 15.96
CA GLY A 139 -5.28 -5.41 17.34
C GLY A 139 -5.41 -6.92 17.55
N ASP A 140 -5.46 -7.71 16.47
CA ASP A 140 -5.52 -9.18 16.56
C ASP A 140 -4.16 -9.81 16.86
N TYR A 141 -3.06 -9.12 16.55
CA TYR A 141 -1.70 -9.65 16.65
C TYR A 141 -1.03 -9.31 17.98
N ALA A 142 -0.01 -10.11 18.33
CA ALA A 142 0.75 -9.97 19.56
C ALA A 142 1.40 -8.58 19.69
N SER A 143 1.86 -8.00 18.57
CA SER A 143 2.53 -6.69 18.55
C SER A 143 1.69 -5.59 19.18
N VAL A 144 0.41 -5.50 18.85
CA VAL A 144 -0.50 -4.47 19.40
C VAL A 144 -1.02 -4.88 20.78
N LYS A 145 -1.28 -6.18 21.00
CA LYS A 145 -1.71 -6.70 22.30
C LYS A 145 -0.69 -6.47 23.41
N GLU A 146 0.60 -6.55 23.09
CA GLU A 146 1.70 -6.24 24.02
C GLU A 146 1.69 -4.76 24.43
N ILE A 147 1.49 -3.84 23.47
CA ILE A 147 1.36 -2.40 23.74
C ILE A 147 0.12 -2.13 24.61
N ALA A 148 -1.02 -2.75 24.28
CA ALA A 148 -2.24 -2.63 25.06
C ALA A 148 -2.06 -3.13 26.50
N ALA A 149 -1.41 -4.28 26.70
CA ALA A 149 -1.09 -4.80 28.03
C ALA A 149 -0.13 -3.89 28.80
N ALA A 150 0.85 -3.27 28.12
CA ALA A 150 1.77 -2.32 28.76
C ALA A 150 1.03 -1.10 29.36
N SER A 151 -0.15 -0.75 28.82
CA SER A 151 -0.99 0.33 29.37
C SER A 151 -1.48 0.07 30.80
N GLU A 152 -1.54 -1.18 31.26
CA GLU A 152 -1.88 -1.52 32.66
C GLU A 152 -0.85 -1.01 33.67
N THR A 153 0.40 -0.82 33.22
CA THR A 153 1.51 -0.33 34.05
C THR A 153 1.73 1.19 33.93
N GLY A 154 0.95 1.86 33.09
CA GLY A 154 0.94 3.33 32.93
C GLY A 154 1.26 3.82 31.52
N ALA A 155 1.14 5.14 31.33
CA ALA A 155 1.37 5.76 30.02
C ALA A 155 2.83 5.67 29.55
N ALA A 156 3.80 5.74 30.48
CA ALA A 156 5.21 5.69 30.14
C ALA A 156 5.63 4.35 29.50
N THR A 157 5.17 3.24 30.07
CA THR A 157 5.43 1.89 29.55
C THR A 157 4.69 1.62 28.24
N ASN A 158 3.47 2.16 28.08
CA ASN A 158 2.76 2.13 26.80
C ASN A 158 3.56 2.82 25.67
N ILE A 159 4.09 4.04 25.93
CA ILE A 159 4.90 4.78 24.95
C ILE A 159 6.19 4.01 24.61
N LEU A 160 6.88 3.46 25.63
CA LEU A 160 8.10 2.69 25.43
C LEU A 160 7.85 1.41 24.61
N ALA A 161 6.78 0.68 24.90
CA ALA A 161 6.38 -0.50 24.14
C ALA A 161 6.04 -0.13 22.68
N GLY A 162 5.27 0.93 22.48
CA GLY A 162 4.91 1.42 21.14
C GLY A 162 6.13 1.81 20.30
N LEU A 163 7.07 2.55 20.88
CA LEU A 163 8.34 2.90 20.21
C LEU A 163 9.18 1.66 19.90
N GLY A 164 9.26 0.70 20.82
CA GLY A 164 10.00 -0.55 20.62
C GLY A 164 9.42 -1.40 19.47
N VAL A 165 8.10 -1.55 19.42
CA VAL A 165 7.40 -2.24 18.33
C VAL A 165 7.57 -1.49 17.01
N GLY A 166 7.49 -0.16 17.02
CA GLY A 166 7.73 0.68 15.85
C GLY A 166 9.15 0.53 15.27
N MET A 167 10.18 0.47 16.11
CA MET A 167 11.55 0.20 15.64
C MET A 167 11.66 -1.21 15.04
N LYS A 168 11.04 -2.21 15.68
CA LYS A 168 11.04 -3.61 15.20
C LYS A 168 10.34 -3.76 13.85
N SER A 169 9.22 -3.05 13.63
CA SER A 169 8.39 -3.20 12.43
C SER A 169 9.11 -2.81 11.13
N THR A 170 10.14 -1.94 11.21
CA THR A 170 10.93 -1.51 10.04
C THR A 170 11.80 -2.61 9.42
N THR A 171 12.10 -3.67 10.17
CA THR A 171 13.07 -4.70 9.74
C THR A 171 12.62 -5.41 8.46
N ILE A 172 11.35 -5.84 8.40
CA ILE A 172 10.83 -6.60 7.27
C ILE A 172 10.71 -5.71 6.02
N PRO A 173 10.10 -4.50 6.08
CA PRO A 173 10.07 -3.60 4.93
C PRO A 173 11.44 -3.25 4.37
N VAL A 174 12.45 -2.99 5.22
CA VAL A 174 13.81 -2.69 4.75
C VAL A 174 14.40 -3.88 3.98
N ILE A 175 14.26 -5.10 4.50
CA ILE A 175 14.74 -6.31 3.81
C ILE A 175 14.02 -6.52 2.46
N LEU A 176 12.74 -6.17 2.36
CA LEU A 176 11.95 -6.34 1.11
C LEU A 176 12.26 -5.30 0.04
N VAL A 177 12.79 -4.15 0.43
CA VAL A 177 13.18 -3.06 -0.48
C VAL A 177 14.60 -3.28 -1.01
N CYS A 178 15.48 -3.90 -0.24
CA CYS A 178 16.85 -4.27 -0.65
C CYS A 178 16.88 -5.46 -1.60
#